data_AF-A0A7K5TCN1-F1
#
_entry.id   AF-A0A7K5TCN1-F1
#
_cell.length_a   1.000
_cell.length_b   1.000
_cell.length_c   1.000
_cell.angle_alpha   90.00
_cell.angle_beta   90.00
_cell.angle_gamma   90.00
#
_symmetry.space_group_name_H-M   'P 1'
#
loop_
_entity.id
_entity.type
_entity.pdbx_description
1 polymer ?
#
loop_
_entity_poly.entity_id
_entity_poly.type
_entity_poly.pdbx_seq_one_letter_code
_entity_poly.pdbx_strand_id
1 'polypeptide(L)'
;KIGIIGGTGLDDPDILEGRTEKYVDTPYGKPSDALILGKIKNVDCVLLARHGRHHTIMPSNVNYRANIWALKEENCSHVLVTTACGSLREEIQPGDLVIIDQFIDRTTKRHCTLYDGQHSTLSGVCHIPMAEPFCTKTREV
;
A
#
# COMPACT_ATOMS: atom_id res chain seq x y z
N LYS A 1 4.20 7.27 12.52
CA LYS A 1 3.83 7.80 11.20
C LYS A 1 3.14 6.70 10.41
N ILE A 2 1.99 6.98 9.79
CA ILE A 2 1.13 5.99 9.13
C ILE A 2 1.15 6.22 7.62
N GLY A 3 1.54 5.21 6.85
CA GLY A 3 1.36 5.19 5.41
C GLY A 3 -0.09 4.82 5.07
N ILE A 4 -0.70 5.47 4.09
CA ILE A 4 -2.04 5.18 3.60
C ILE A 4 -1.92 4.91 2.11
N ILE A 5 -2.31 3.73 1.65
CA ILE A 5 -2.39 3.42 0.21
C ILE A 5 -3.86 3.39 -0.19
N GLY A 6 -4.28 4.44 -0.88
CA GLY A 6 -5.64 4.59 -1.38
C GLY A 6 -5.89 3.74 -2.64
N GLY A 7 -6.92 2.91 -2.60
CA GLY A 7 -7.49 2.25 -3.79
C GLY A 7 -8.46 3.16 -4.54
N THR A 8 -9.17 2.59 -5.51
CA THR A 8 -10.24 3.27 -6.26
C THR A 8 -11.24 3.95 -5.33
N GLY A 9 -11.41 5.27 -5.47
CA GLY A 9 -12.43 6.04 -4.75
C GLY A 9 -12.14 6.28 -3.27
N LEU A 10 -10.95 5.92 -2.80
CA LEU A 10 -10.53 6.02 -1.39
C LEU A 10 -9.09 6.56 -1.28
N ASP A 11 -8.72 7.45 -2.20
CA ASP A 11 -7.42 8.10 -2.33
C ASP A 11 -7.52 9.64 -2.24
N ASP A 12 -8.64 10.15 -1.70
CA ASP A 12 -8.86 11.58 -1.53
C ASP A 12 -7.81 12.20 -0.60
N PRO A 13 -6.93 13.10 -1.11
CA PRO A 13 -5.96 13.78 -0.27
C PRO A 13 -6.63 14.66 0.79
N ASP A 14 -7.93 14.98 0.66
CA ASP A 14 -8.66 15.82 1.62
C ASP A 14 -8.70 15.31 3.06
N ILE A 15 -8.40 14.03 3.25
CA ILE A 15 -8.22 13.43 4.58
C ILE A 15 -7.06 14.02 5.39
N LEU A 16 -6.07 14.65 4.74
CA LEU A 16 -4.87 15.16 5.40
C LEU A 16 -4.92 16.68 5.63
N GLU A 17 -4.43 17.12 6.78
CA GLU A 17 -4.14 18.53 7.08
C GLU A 17 -2.68 18.86 6.74
N GLY A 18 -2.43 20.10 6.29
CA GLY A 18 -1.06 20.62 6.06
C GLY A 18 -0.30 19.89 4.95
N ARG A 19 -0.96 19.62 3.83
CA ARG A 19 -0.44 18.74 2.78
C ARG A 19 0.80 19.27 2.07
N THR A 20 1.73 18.39 1.76
CA THR A 20 2.88 18.64 0.89
C THR A 20 3.12 17.46 -0.03
N GLU A 21 3.29 17.72 -1.33
CA GLU A 21 3.66 16.67 -2.29
C GLU A 21 5.17 16.43 -2.29
N LYS A 22 5.57 15.15 -2.36
CA LYS A 22 6.96 14.73 -2.50
C LYS A 22 7.08 13.65 -3.56
N TYR A 23 7.79 13.96 -4.63
CA TYR A 23 8.21 12.97 -5.63
C TYR A 23 9.50 12.31 -5.17
N VAL A 24 9.54 10.98 -5.23
CA VAL A 24 10.70 10.18 -4.82
C VAL A 24 10.98 9.09 -5.83
N ASP A 25 12.25 8.72 -5.96
CA ASP A 25 12.69 7.52 -6.66
C ASP A 25 13.05 6.43 -5.64
N THR A 26 12.91 5.17 -6.03
CA THR A 26 13.32 4.03 -5.20
C THR A 26 14.25 3.10 -5.99
N PRO A 27 15.00 2.20 -5.33
CA PRO A 27 15.76 1.16 -6.02
C PRO A 27 14.91 0.25 -6.92
N TYR A 28 13.59 0.25 -6.76
CA TYR A 28 12.63 -0.54 -7.54
C TYR A 28 11.89 0.29 -8.60
N GLY A 29 12.34 1.52 -8.86
CA GLY A 29 11.71 2.48 -9.78
C GLY A 29 10.81 3.47 -9.06
N LYS A 30 9.94 4.14 -9.81
CA LYS A 30 9.02 5.16 -9.27
C LYS A 30 7.82 4.52 -8.56
N PRO A 31 7.35 5.11 -7.45
CA PRO A 31 6.04 4.83 -6.91
C PRO A 31 4.93 5.21 -7.90
N SER A 32 3.69 4.81 -7.60
CA SER A 32 2.53 5.09 -8.44
C SER A 32 2.25 6.58 -8.67
N ASP A 33 2.61 7.45 -7.72
CA ASP A 33 2.45 8.90 -7.77
C ASP A 33 3.39 9.55 -6.72
N ALA A 34 3.32 10.87 -6.57
CA ALA A 34 3.89 11.55 -5.42
C ALA A 34 3.30 11.05 -4.11
N LEU A 35 4.13 11.06 -3.08
CA LEU A 35 3.68 10.91 -1.70
C LEU A 35 3.05 12.23 -1.26
N ILE A 36 1.87 12.16 -0.65
CA ILE A 36 1.21 13.31 -0.03
C ILE A 36 1.45 13.22 1.47
N LEU A 37 2.34 14.06 1.98
CA LEU A 37 2.64 14.15 3.40
C LEU A 37 1.63 15.07 4.07
N GLY A 38 1.24 14.76 5.29
CA GLY A 38 0.36 15.61 6.08
C GLY A 38 0.08 14.98 7.43
N LYS A 39 -0.99 15.44 8.07
CA LYS A 39 -1.42 14.93 9.38
C LYS A 39 -2.90 14.59 9.40
N ILE A 40 -3.25 13.60 10.20
CA ILE A 40 -4.61 13.42 10.70
C ILE A 40 -4.55 13.72 12.20
N LYS A 41 -5.16 14.83 12.63
CA LYS A 41 -4.96 15.38 13.97
C LYS A 41 -3.45 15.59 14.25
N ASN A 42 -2.90 14.94 15.27
CA ASN A 42 -1.50 15.02 15.65
C ASN A 42 -0.63 13.87 15.10
N VAL A 43 -1.18 13.00 14.25
CA VAL A 43 -0.46 11.83 13.71
C VAL A 43 0.05 12.13 12.31
N ASP A 44 1.36 12.01 12.10
CA ASP A 44 1.97 12.12 10.79
C ASP A 44 1.51 10.99 9.87
N CYS A 45 1.05 11.35 8.68
CA CYS A 45 0.55 10.45 7.66
C CYS A 45 1.22 10.70 6.31
N VAL A 46 1.30 9.64 5.51
CA VAL A 46 1.78 9.70 4.11
C VAL A 46 0.78 8.96 3.24
N LEU A 47 0.05 9.67 2.40
CA LEU A 47 -0.91 9.11 1.47
C LEU A 47 -0.25 8.86 0.09
N LEU A 48 -0.59 7.73 -0.52
CA LEU A 48 -0.18 7.36 -1.87
C LEU A 48 -1.36 6.72 -2.61
N ALA A 49 -1.71 7.27 -3.78
CA ALA A 49 -2.73 6.69 -4.66
C ALA A 49 -2.17 5.44 -5.37
N ARG A 50 -2.76 4.25 -5.13
CA ARG A 50 -2.26 2.97 -5.68
C ARG A 50 -2.20 2.98 -7.21
N HIS A 51 -3.20 3.56 -7.85
CA HIS A 51 -3.37 3.57 -9.29
C HIS A 51 -2.91 4.88 -9.95
N GLY A 52 -2.20 5.74 -9.19
CA GLY A 52 -1.98 7.14 -9.52
C GLY A 52 -3.24 7.98 -9.29
N ARG A 53 -3.09 9.28 -9.03
CA ARG A 53 -4.22 10.20 -8.72
C ARG A 53 -5.26 10.32 -9.85
N HIS A 54 -4.87 9.95 -11.07
CA HIS A 54 -5.72 9.92 -12.25
C HIS A 54 -6.21 8.50 -12.60
N HIS A 55 -5.95 7.51 -11.73
CA HIS A 55 -6.38 6.13 -11.88
C HIS A 55 -5.98 5.50 -13.23
N THR A 56 -4.73 5.72 -13.65
CA THR A 56 -4.22 5.29 -14.97
C THR A 56 -3.41 3.98 -14.92
N ILE A 57 -3.01 3.54 -13.73
CA ILE A 57 -2.15 2.36 -13.57
C ILE A 57 -3.01 1.12 -13.27
N MET A 58 -3.08 0.18 -14.22
CA MET A 58 -3.81 -1.08 -14.03
C MET A 58 -3.24 -1.93 -12.88
N PRO A 59 -4.05 -2.73 -12.16
CA PRO A 59 -3.59 -3.51 -11.00
C PRO A 59 -2.36 -4.39 -11.24
N SER A 60 -2.22 -4.98 -12.44
CA SER A 60 -1.05 -5.81 -12.79
C SER A 60 0.24 -5.01 -12.99
N ASN A 61 0.14 -3.70 -13.22
CA ASN A 61 1.26 -2.82 -13.54
C ASN A 61 1.64 -1.90 -12.37
N VAL A 62 0.93 -1.97 -11.23
CA VAL A 62 1.27 -1.21 -10.03
C VAL A 62 2.66 -1.64 -9.54
N ASN A 63 3.52 -0.67 -9.28
CA ASN A 63 4.85 -0.92 -8.72
C ASN A 63 4.79 -1.07 -7.19
N TYR A 64 4.27 -2.20 -6.73
CA TYR A 64 4.10 -2.49 -5.30
C TYR A 64 5.41 -2.37 -4.51
N ARG A 65 6.55 -2.75 -5.10
CA ARG A 65 7.87 -2.66 -4.46
C ARG A 65 8.26 -1.21 -4.21
N ALA A 66 8.14 -0.35 -5.22
CA ALA A 66 8.45 1.07 -5.06
C ALA A 66 7.49 1.76 -4.07
N ASN A 67 6.20 1.43 -4.12
CA ASN A 67 5.21 1.99 -3.19
C ASN A 67 5.55 1.67 -1.73
N ILE A 68 5.81 0.39 -1.41
CA ILE A 68 6.16 -0.04 -0.05
C ILE A 68 7.52 0.51 0.37
N TRP A 69 8.51 0.51 -0.53
CA TRP A 69 9.83 1.07 -0.24
C TRP A 69 9.77 2.56 0.08
N ALA A 70 9.04 3.34 -0.73
CA ALA A 70 8.89 4.78 -0.53
C ALA A 70 8.27 5.11 0.84
N LEU A 71 7.23 4.38 1.25
CA LEU A 71 6.63 4.56 2.59
C LEU A 71 7.60 4.18 3.72
N LYS A 72 8.40 3.13 3.51
CA LYS A 72 9.45 2.73 4.46
C LYS A 72 10.51 3.81 4.62
N GLU A 73 11.02 4.37 3.52
CA GLU A 73 12.00 5.46 3.52
C GLU A 73 11.44 6.77 4.13
N GLU A 74 10.13 7.01 3.99
CA GLU A 74 9.45 8.09 4.72
C GLU A 74 9.25 7.80 6.21
N ASN A 75 9.78 6.69 6.73
CA ASN A 75 9.68 6.25 8.13
C ASN A 75 8.25 5.93 8.57
N CYS A 76 7.40 5.43 7.66
CA CYS A 76 6.11 4.88 8.06
C CYS A 76 6.30 3.60 8.87
N SER A 77 5.69 3.53 10.04
CA SER A 77 5.72 2.33 10.90
C SER A 77 4.55 1.39 10.65
N HIS A 78 3.49 1.89 10.02
CA HIS A 78 2.29 1.14 9.65
C HIS A 78 1.88 1.53 8.24
N VAL A 79 1.17 0.63 7.55
CA VAL A 79 0.53 0.92 6.28
C VAL A 79 -0.93 0.47 6.36
N LEU A 80 -1.86 1.42 6.25
CA LEU A 80 -3.29 1.17 6.09
C LEU A 80 -3.64 1.25 4.61
N VAL A 81 -4.50 0.35 4.15
CA VAL A 81 -4.73 0.17 2.72
C VAL A 81 -6.22 -0.02 2.47
N THR A 82 -6.76 0.69 1.48
CA THR A 82 -8.16 0.53 1.07
C THR A 82 -8.26 -0.24 -0.25
N THR A 83 -9.20 -1.17 -0.37
CA THR A 83 -9.40 -1.92 -1.62
C THR A 83 -10.88 -2.15 -1.85
N ALA A 84 -11.37 -1.76 -3.03
CA ALA A 84 -12.68 -2.19 -3.50
C ALA A 84 -12.62 -3.67 -3.88
N CYS A 85 -13.64 -4.44 -3.50
CA CYS A 85 -13.75 -5.86 -3.83
C CYS A 85 -15.21 -6.25 -4.05
N GLY A 86 -15.41 -7.40 -4.70
CA GLY A 86 -16.72 -8.05 -4.77
C GLY A 86 -16.84 -9.09 -3.66
N SER A 87 -18.02 -9.19 -3.06
CA SER A 87 -18.31 -10.22 -2.07
C SER A 87 -18.43 -11.60 -2.71
N LEU A 88 -18.01 -12.63 -1.98
CA LEU A 88 -18.22 -14.05 -2.29
C LEU A 88 -19.13 -14.73 -1.25
N ARG A 89 -19.83 -13.93 -0.43
CA ARG A 89 -20.65 -14.34 0.70
C ARG A 89 -21.93 -13.49 0.75
N GLU A 90 -23.08 -14.11 0.95
CA GLU A 90 -24.37 -13.40 0.92
C GLU A 90 -24.49 -12.39 2.07
N GLU A 91 -23.88 -12.72 3.22
CA GLU A 91 -23.90 -11.93 4.44
C GLU A 91 -23.01 -10.68 4.39
N ILE A 92 -22.10 -10.56 3.41
CA ILE A 92 -21.26 -9.37 3.23
C ILE A 92 -21.84 -8.56 2.06
N GLN A 93 -22.53 -7.48 2.39
CA GLN A 93 -23.32 -6.68 1.46
C GLN A 93 -22.50 -5.54 0.84
N PRO A 94 -22.90 -5.00 -0.33
CA PRO A 94 -22.30 -3.79 -0.88
C PRO A 94 -22.32 -2.63 0.12
N GLY A 95 -21.14 -2.07 0.42
CA GLY A 95 -20.96 -1.01 1.42
C GLY A 95 -20.39 -1.50 2.75
N ASP A 96 -20.42 -2.81 3.02
CA ASP A 96 -19.79 -3.37 4.21
C ASP A 96 -18.26 -3.26 4.13
N LEU A 97 -17.64 -3.07 5.30
CA LEU A 97 -16.19 -3.10 5.47
C LEU A 97 -15.76 -4.45 6.04
N VAL A 98 -14.68 -5.00 5.48
CA VAL A 98 -14.07 -6.23 5.96
C VAL A 98 -12.62 -5.97 6.33
N ILE A 99 -12.27 -6.21 7.60
CA ILE A 99 -10.88 -6.17 8.07
C ILE A 99 -10.26 -7.55 7.86
N ILE A 100 -9.80 -7.78 6.63
CA ILE A 100 -9.27 -9.08 6.18
C ILE A 100 -8.09 -9.56 7.04
N ASP A 101 -7.98 -10.87 7.18
CA ASP A 101 -6.95 -11.55 7.96
C ASP A 101 -6.18 -12.61 7.17
N GLN A 102 -6.67 -12.96 5.98
CA GLN A 102 -6.13 -13.98 5.10
C GLN A 102 -6.31 -13.59 3.63
N PHE A 103 -5.57 -14.26 2.75
CA PHE A 103 -5.74 -14.15 1.31
C PHE A 103 -5.37 -15.46 0.60
N ILE A 104 -5.87 -15.61 -0.64
CA ILE A 104 -5.41 -16.64 -1.58
C ILE A 104 -4.78 -15.93 -2.77
N ASP A 105 -3.50 -16.17 -3.03
CA ASP A 105 -2.82 -15.56 -4.17
C ASP A 105 -3.16 -16.29 -5.47
N ARG A 106 -3.71 -15.53 -6.43
CA ARG A 106 -3.98 -15.96 -7.81
C ARG A 106 -3.29 -15.05 -8.83
N THR A 107 -2.37 -14.21 -8.38
CA THR A 107 -1.59 -13.30 -9.24
C THR A 107 -0.46 -14.05 -9.95
N THR A 108 -0.04 -13.59 -11.13
CA THR A 108 0.94 -14.33 -11.96
C THR A 108 2.05 -13.49 -12.60
N LYS A 109 1.92 -12.16 -12.62
CA LYS A 109 2.82 -11.27 -13.38
C LYS A 109 3.62 -10.29 -12.53
N ARG A 110 3.42 -10.29 -11.21
CA ARG A 110 3.90 -9.24 -10.32
C ARG A 110 5.25 -9.60 -9.72
N HIS A 111 6.09 -8.60 -9.50
CA HIS A 111 7.24 -8.74 -8.62
C HIS A 111 6.78 -8.72 -7.16
N CYS A 112 6.95 -9.83 -6.45
CA CYS A 112 6.40 -10.03 -5.10
C CYS A 112 7.47 -10.02 -3.97
N THR A 113 8.74 -9.71 -4.29
CA THR A 113 9.83 -9.64 -3.30
C THR A 113 10.74 -8.44 -3.55
N LEU A 114 11.32 -7.92 -2.48
CA LEU A 114 12.41 -6.94 -2.51
C LEU A 114 13.79 -7.62 -2.69
N TYR A 115 13.88 -8.91 -2.37
CA TYR A 115 15.08 -9.74 -2.50
C TYR A 115 15.02 -10.50 -3.83
N ASP A 116 15.18 -9.78 -4.94
CA ASP A 116 15.05 -10.33 -6.30
C ASP A 116 16.40 -10.75 -6.92
N GLY A 117 17.49 -10.63 -6.16
CA GLY A 117 18.82 -11.04 -6.59
C GLY A 117 19.49 -10.10 -7.59
N GLN A 118 18.92 -8.92 -7.86
CA GLN A 118 19.57 -7.91 -8.68
C GLN A 118 20.65 -7.16 -7.90
N HIS A 119 21.68 -6.69 -8.59
CA HIS A 119 22.81 -6.01 -7.94
C HIS A 119 22.41 -4.67 -7.29
N SER A 120 21.37 -4.02 -7.81
CA SER A 120 20.88 -2.72 -7.32
C SER A 120 19.84 -2.82 -6.21
N THR A 121 19.48 -4.03 -5.76
CA THR A 121 18.42 -4.29 -4.78
C THR A 121 18.97 -5.04 -3.56
N LEU A 122 18.09 -5.53 -2.68
CA LEU A 122 18.52 -6.24 -1.47
C LEU A 122 19.14 -7.60 -1.81
N SER A 123 20.32 -7.85 -1.24
CA SER A 123 21.02 -9.13 -1.34
C SER A 123 20.40 -10.21 -0.45
N GLY A 124 20.52 -11.46 -0.89
CA GLY A 124 20.14 -12.64 -0.13
C GLY A 124 18.82 -13.27 -0.58
N VAL A 125 18.43 -14.34 0.11
CA VAL A 125 17.16 -15.05 -0.13
C VAL A 125 16.27 -14.84 1.09
N CYS A 126 15.07 -14.33 0.88
CA CYS A 126 14.11 -14.06 1.95
C CYS A 126 12.92 -15.01 1.87
N HIS A 127 12.72 -15.79 2.93
CA HIS A 127 11.56 -16.66 3.12
C HIS A 127 10.72 -16.10 4.26
N ILE A 128 9.76 -15.23 3.92
CA ILE A 128 8.90 -14.58 4.91
C ILE A 128 7.73 -15.52 5.28
N PRO A 129 7.46 -15.77 6.58
CA PRO A 129 6.25 -16.45 7.00
C PRO A 129 5.01 -15.64 6.62
N MET A 130 3.97 -16.32 6.12
CA MET A 130 2.70 -15.72 5.71
C MET A 130 1.48 -16.42 6.32
N ALA A 131 1.68 -17.12 7.44
CA ALA A 131 0.57 -17.75 8.18
C ALA A 131 -0.41 -16.70 8.71
N GLU A 132 0.11 -15.59 9.25
CA GLU A 132 -0.65 -14.41 9.65
C GLU A 132 -0.13 -13.20 8.87
N PRO A 133 -0.64 -12.98 7.64
CA PRO A 133 -0.05 -12.02 6.70
C PRO A 133 -0.31 -10.55 7.06
N PHE A 134 -1.20 -10.28 8.02
CA PHE A 134 -1.56 -8.94 8.46
C PHE A 134 -1.24 -8.75 9.94
N CYS A 135 -0.89 -7.52 10.33
CA CYS A 135 -0.60 -7.18 11.72
C CYS A 135 -1.87 -7.29 12.59
N THR A 136 -1.92 -8.27 13.50
CA THR A 136 -3.05 -8.52 14.40
C THR A 136 -3.42 -7.27 15.21
N LYS A 137 -2.43 -6.60 15.82
CA LYS A 137 -2.67 -5.39 16.62
C LYS A 137 -3.30 -4.25 15.82
N THR A 138 -2.93 -4.09 14.56
CA THR A 138 -3.51 -3.04 13.71
C THR A 138 -4.93 -3.38 13.28
N ARG A 139 -5.28 -4.67 13.18
CA ARG A 139 -6.63 -5.12 12.81
C ARG A 139 -7.65 -4.99 13.93
N GLU A 140 -7.21 -4.99 15.18
CA GLU A 140 -8.07 -4.94 16.36
C GLU A 140 -8.54 -3.52 16.74
N VAL A 141 -7.96 -2.49 16.10
CA VAL A 141 -8.24 -1.07 16.36
C VAL A 141 -9.19 -0.51 15.31
#